data_AF-A0A1L7XTA9-F1
#
_entry.id   AF-A0A1L7XTA9-F1
#
_cell.length_a   1.000
_cell.length_b   1.000
_cell.length_c   1.000
_cell.angle_alpha   90.00
_cell.angle_beta   90.00
_cell.angle_gamma   90.00
#
_symmetry.space_group_name_H-M   'P 1'
#
loop_
_entity.id
_entity.type
_entity.pdbx_description
1 polymer ?
#
loop_
_entity_poly.entity_id
_entity_poly.type
_entity_poly.pdbx_seq_one_letter_code
_entity_poly.pdbx_strand_id
1 'polypeptide(L)'
;MDIRVGEPPSNPSSGHSWESRPGGIWVLRSKFSGKIDQAVTEVDVLFGMDAVDPRPQWALMRSSLQLNAQPNVPVARLSVLHGRAKPRPDARAALRVREDGKFKIVQISDTHMVTVVGVCKDAIDAHGKNLPESEADPLTVDFIGKILDVEKPDLVIHE
;
A
#
# COMPACT_ATOMS: atom_id res chain seq x y z
N MET A 1 -6.38 -0.15 22.70
CA MET A 1 -7.19 -0.85 21.70
C MET A 1 -6.26 -1.26 20.58
N ASP A 2 -6.23 -2.54 20.22
CA ASP A 2 -5.31 -3.10 19.23
C ASP A 2 -6.06 -4.11 18.34
N ILE A 3 -5.52 -4.41 17.17
CA ILE A 3 -6.09 -5.33 16.18
C ILE A 3 -4.98 -6.17 15.55
N ARG A 4 -5.26 -7.47 15.36
CA ARG A 4 -4.35 -8.44 14.74
C ARG A 4 -5.09 -9.36 13.80
N VAL A 5 -4.35 -9.98 12.88
CA VAL A 5 -4.87 -10.99 11.95
C VAL A 5 -3.98 -12.23 12.00
N GLY A 6 -4.60 -13.40 12.05
CA GLY A 6 -3.92 -14.70 12.02
C GLY A 6 -4.04 -15.47 13.33
N GLU A 7 -2.91 -15.98 13.82
CA GLU A 7 -2.88 -16.82 15.02
C GLU A 7 -3.41 -16.09 16.25
N PRO A 8 -4.09 -16.83 17.16
CA PRO A 8 -4.55 -16.27 18.42
C PRO A 8 -3.36 -15.69 19.19
N PRO A 9 -3.44 -14.44 19.67
CA PRO A 9 -2.38 -13.86 20.47
C PRO A 9 -2.17 -14.68 21.75
N SER A 10 -0.91 -14.92 22.11
CA SER A 10 -0.53 -15.64 23.34
C SER A 10 -1.16 -14.95 24.56
N ASN A 11 -1.80 -15.74 25.43
CA ASN A 11 -2.64 -15.30 26.54
C ASN A 11 -2.17 -13.97 27.19
N PRO A 12 -3.01 -12.91 27.19
CA PRO A 12 -2.63 -11.65 27.81
C PRO A 12 -2.59 -11.83 29.33
N SER A 13 -1.42 -11.62 29.93
CA SER A 13 -1.18 -11.70 31.38
C SER A 13 -1.91 -10.60 32.20
N SER A 14 -2.89 -9.91 31.63
CA SER A 14 -3.48 -8.71 32.21
C SER A 14 -4.90 -8.46 31.69
N GLY A 15 -5.93 -9.01 32.35
CA GLY A 15 -7.33 -8.53 32.41
C GLY A 15 -8.08 -8.05 31.15
N HIS A 16 -7.48 -8.12 29.97
CA HIS A 16 -7.96 -7.62 28.69
C HIS A 16 -8.06 -8.83 27.78
N SER A 17 -9.28 -9.26 27.48
CA SER A 17 -9.51 -10.40 26.60
C SER A 17 -9.43 -9.96 25.14
N TRP A 18 -8.66 -10.70 24.35
CA TRP A 18 -8.75 -10.64 22.90
C TRP A 18 -10.08 -11.25 22.47
N GLU A 19 -10.79 -10.55 21.59
CA GLU A 19 -12.06 -10.98 21.04
C GLU A 19 -11.87 -11.43 19.59
N SER A 20 -12.30 -12.66 19.29
CA SER A 20 -12.25 -13.21 17.93
C SER A 20 -13.37 -12.61 17.05
N ARG A 21 -13.04 -12.38 15.78
CA ARG A 21 -13.94 -11.91 14.73
C ARG A 21 -13.71 -12.72 13.43
N PRO A 22 -14.72 -12.80 12.56
CA PRO A 22 -14.57 -13.47 11.26
C PRO A 22 -13.36 -12.96 10.45
N GLY A 23 -12.82 -13.81 9.59
CA GLY A 23 -11.62 -13.47 8.79
C GLY A 23 -10.31 -13.57 9.56
N GLY A 24 -10.27 -14.28 10.70
CA GLY A 24 -9.07 -14.43 11.52
C GLY A 24 -8.64 -13.16 12.23
N ILE A 25 -9.59 -12.23 12.46
CA ILE A 25 -9.34 -10.95 13.11
C ILE A 25 -9.44 -11.11 14.62
N TRP A 26 -8.51 -10.50 15.35
CA TRP A 26 -8.51 -10.41 16.80
C TRP A 26 -8.54 -8.96 17.24
N VAL A 27 -9.46 -8.61 18.14
CA VAL A 27 -9.63 -7.24 18.64
C VAL A 27 -9.34 -7.20 20.14
N LEU A 28 -8.42 -6.35 20.56
CA LEU A 28 -8.15 -6.08 21.96
C LEU A 28 -8.88 -4.80 22.38
N ARG A 29 -9.93 -4.95 23.21
CA ARG A 29 -10.64 -3.82 23.79
C ARG A 29 -10.08 -3.51 25.18
N SER A 30 -9.81 -2.23 25.42
CA SER A 30 -9.34 -1.73 26.71
C SER A 30 -10.05 -0.43 27.03
N LYS A 31 -10.16 -0.07 28.32
CA LYS A 31 -10.55 1.28 28.69
C LYS A 31 -9.57 2.27 28.07
N PHE A 32 -10.09 3.37 27.53
CA PHE A 32 -9.25 4.41 26.93
C PHE A 32 -8.38 5.04 28.01
N SER A 33 -7.07 5.01 27.83
CA SER A 33 -6.08 5.50 28.80
C SER A 33 -5.75 6.99 28.64
N GLY A 34 -6.42 7.70 27.73
CA GLY A 34 -6.10 9.08 27.36
C GLY A 34 -5.02 9.21 26.28
N LYS A 35 -4.31 8.13 25.95
CA LYS A 35 -3.24 8.13 24.93
C LYS A 35 -3.80 7.72 23.56
N ILE A 36 -4.19 8.70 22.76
CA ILE A 36 -4.80 8.44 21.43
C ILE A 36 -3.83 7.75 20.46
N ASP A 37 -2.52 8.06 20.53
CA ASP A 37 -1.49 7.52 19.62
C ASP A 37 -1.30 6.00 19.73
N GLN A 38 -1.82 5.38 20.79
CA GLN A 38 -1.77 3.94 21.02
C GLN A 38 -3.08 3.23 20.69
N ALA A 39 -4.10 3.98 20.28
CA ALA A 39 -5.40 3.42 19.92
C ALA A 39 -5.52 3.34 18.40
N VAL A 40 -5.99 2.20 17.91
CA VAL A 40 -6.52 2.08 16.54
C VAL A 40 -7.71 3.03 16.41
N THR A 41 -7.64 3.94 15.44
CA THR A 41 -8.69 4.95 15.19
C THR A 41 -9.38 4.74 13.86
N GLU A 42 -8.66 4.20 12.86
CA GLU A 42 -9.19 3.89 11.54
C GLU A 42 -8.64 2.54 11.07
N VAL A 43 -9.45 1.84 10.27
CA VAL A 43 -9.12 0.55 9.66
C VAL A 43 -9.64 0.58 8.23
N ASP A 44 -8.85 0.02 7.32
CA ASP A 44 -9.17 -0.09 5.91
C ASP A 44 -8.72 -1.46 5.38
N VAL A 45 -9.15 -1.83 4.18
CA VAL A 45 -8.80 -3.10 3.54
C VAL A 45 -8.14 -2.83 2.20
N LEU A 46 -6.92 -3.34 2.03
CA LEU A 46 -6.21 -3.33 0.75
C LEU A 46 -6.14 -4.73 0.16
N PHE A 47 -6.21 -4.81 -1.16
CA PHE A 47 -6.24 -6.05 -1.93
C PHE A 47 -4.98 -6.20 -2.77
N GLY A 48 -4.46 -7.43 -2.87
CA GLY A 48 -3.25 -7.75 -3.61
C GLY A 48 -2.13 -8.30 -2.73
N MET A 49 -1.29 -9.16 -3.30
CA MET A 49 -0.12 -9.70 -2.59
C MET A 49 0.99 -8.65 -2.43
N ASP A 50 1.03 -7.71 -3.36
CA ASP A 50 1.92 -6.58 -3.53
C ASP A 50 1.32 -5.25 -3.00
N ALA A 51 0.14 -5.30 -2.38
CA ALA A 51 -0.53 -4.14 -1.83
C ALA A 51 0.39 -3.36 -0.87
N VAL A 52 0.40 -2.04 -1.02
CA VAL A 52 1.08 -1.09 -0.14
C VAL A 52 0.07 -0.02 0.27
N ASP A 53 0.12 0.42 1.54
CA ASP A 53 -0.63 1.60 1.95
C ASP A 53 0.24 2.86 1.77
N PRO A 54 -0.08 3.76 0.80
CA PRO A 54 0.71 4.96 0.56
C PRO A 54 0.38 6.11 1.53
N ARG A 55 -0.60 5.92 2.42
CA ARG A 55 -1.00 6.95 3.39
C ARG A 55 0.01 6.98 4.54
N PRO A 56 0.51 8.16 4.93
CA PRO A 56 1.45 8.26 6.05
C PRO A 56 0.84 7.69 7.34
N GLN A 57 1.66 7.03 8.15
CA GLN A 57 1.30 6.45 9.46
C GLN A 57 0.31 5.27 9.40
N TRP A 58 -0.22 4.91 8.24
CA TRP A 58 -0.97 3.68 8.06
C TRP A 58 0.00 2.50 7.98
N ALA A 59 -0.37 1.41 8.65
CA ALA A 59 0.41 0.18 8.68
C ALA A 59 -0.41 -0.96 8.08
N LEU A 60 0.05 -1.47 6.93
CA LEU A 60 -0.52 -2.67 6.33
C LEU A 60 -0.05 -3.90 7.12
N MET A 61 -1.00 -4.73 7.54
CA MET A 61 -0.71 -5.98 8.22
C MET A 61 -0.10 -6.98 7.24
N ARG A 62 0.93 -7.71 7.72
CA ARG A 62 1.59 -8.77 6.94
C ARG A 62 0.66 -9.95 6.69
N SER A 63 -0.10 -10.35 7.71
CA SER A 63 -1.06 -11.46 7.62
C SER A 63 -2.29 -11.04 6.83
N SER A 64 -2.70 -11.86 5.88
CA SER A 64 -3.96 -11.71 5.16
C SER A 64 -5.14 -12.15 6.00
N LEU A 65 -6.32 -11.60 5.70
CA LEU A 65 -7.57 -12.08 6.24
C LEU A 65 -7.78 -13.55 5.87
N GLN A 66 -8.22 -14.35 6.85
CA GLN A 66 -8.53 -15.77 6.66
C GLN A 66 -9.95 -15.90 6.07
N LEU A 67 -10.07 -15.52 4.79
CA LEU A 67 -11.32 -15.59 4.04
C LEU A 67 -11.36 -16.90 3.25
N ASN A 68 -12.53 -17.56 3.23
CA ASN A 68 -12.78 -18.70 2.33
C ASN A 68 -13.07 -18.18 0.92
N ALA A 69 -12.06 -17.60 0.27
CA ALA A 69 -12.17 -17.01 -1.05
C ALA A 69 -11.71 -18.00 -2.15
N GLN A 70 -12.23 -17.82 -3.36
CA GLN A 70 -11.77 -18.58 -4.53
C GLN A 70 -10.31 -18.20 -4.88
N PRO A 71 -9.53 -19.09 -5.51
CA PRO A 71 -8.10 -18.84 -5.80
C PRO A 71 -7.82 -17.59 -6.64
N ASN A 72 -8.80 -17.12 -7.42
CA ASN A 72 -8.70 -15.94 -8.28
C ASN A 72 -9.11 -14.62 -7.59
N VAL A 73 -9.48 -14.66 -6.31
CA VAL A 73 -9.82 -13.46 -5.54
C VAL A 73 -8.53 -12.88 -4.95
N PRO A 74 -8.26 -11.58 -5.16
CA PRO A 74 -7.09 -10.92 -4.57
C PRO A 74 -7.03 -11.09 -3.05
N VAL A 75 -5.82 -11.30 -2.55
CA VAL A 75 -5.55 -11.40 -1.11
C VAL A 75 -5.94 -10.11 -0.40
N ALA A 76 -6.81 -10.18 0.61
CA ALA A 76 -7.20 -9.03 1.41
C ALA A 76 -6.36 -8.88 2.68
N ARG A 77 -5.89 -7.67 2.97
CA ARG A 77 -5.09 -7.32 4.16
C ARG A 77 -5.67 -6.10 4.84
N LEU A 78 -5.59 -6.06 6.17
CA LEU A 78 -5.99 -4.89 6.94
C LEU A 78 -4.89 -3.85 6.93
N SER A 79 -5.23 -2.60 6.68
CA SER A 79 -4.41 -1.45 6.98
C SER A 79 -4.98 -0.68 8.15
N VAL A 80 -4.12 -0.25 9.07
CA VAL A 80 -4.56 0.36 10.33
C VAL A 80 -3.85 1.65 10.61
N LEU A 81 -4.60 2.62 11.12
CA LEU A 81 -4.07 3.87 11.64
C LEU A 81 -4.15 3.85 13.17
N HIS A 82 -3.03 4.16 13.80
CA HIS A 82 -2.97 4.45 15.23
C HIS A 82 -2.88 5.95 15.46
N GLY A 83 -3.64 6.47 16.42
CA GLY A 83 -3.66 7.90 16.71
C GLY A 83 -4.44 8.70 15.68
N ARG A 84 -4.00 9.94 15.41
CA ARG A 84 -4.64 10.79 14.41
C ARG A 84 -3.74 10.88 13.18
N ALA A 85 -4.35 10.81 12.00
CA ALA A 85 -3.66 11.11 10.76
C ALA A 85 -3.09 12.52 10.88
N LYS A 86 -1.78 12.64 10.88
CA LYS A 86 -1.14 13.94 10.76
C LYS A 86 -1.39 14.39 9.31
N PRO A 87 -1.70 15.67 9.08
CA PRO A 87 -1.60 16.23 7.75
C PRO A 87 -0.26 15.80 7.16
N ARG A 88 -0.25 15.36 5.89
CA ARG A 88 1.01 15.25 5.17
C ARG A 88 1.74 16.57 5.42
N PRO A 89 3.00 16.55 5.89
CA PRO A 89 3.79 17.78 5.91
C PRO A 89 3.60 18.39 4.52
N ASP A 90 3.11 19.63 4.43
CA ASP A 90 2.97 20.34 3.17
C ASP A 90 4.38 20.55 2.62
N ALA A 91 4.91 19.48 2.06
CA ALA A 91 6.18 19.36 1.40
C ALA A 91 5.87 19.29 -0.10
N ARG A 92 4.94 20.12 -0.58
CA ARG A 92 5.08 20.60 -1.96
C ARG A 92 6.34 21.42 -1.94
N ALA A 93 7.48 20.76 -2.19
CA ALA A 93 8.72 21.44 -2.44
C ALA A 93 8.41 22.53 -3.47
N ALA A 94 8.78 23.77 -3.15
CA ALA A 94 8.58 24.86 -4.08
C ALA A 94 9.25 24.46 -5.40
N LEU A 95 8.48 24.40 -6.48
CA LEU A 95 9.01 24.07 -7.79
C LEU A 95 10.05 25.12 -8.14
N ARG A 96 11.31 24.67 -8.24
CA ARG A 96 12.47 25.53 -8.45
C ARG A 96 13.27 24.98 -9.61
N VAL A 97 13.76 25.90 -10.43
CA VAL A 97 14.75 25.58 -11.45
C VAL A 97 16.04 25.17 -10.74
N ARG A 98 16.70 24.13 -11.24
CA ARG A 98 17.98 23.64 -10.70
C ARG A 98 19.10 24.65 -10.97
N GLU A 99 20.24 24.44 -10.31
CA GLU A 99 21.43 25.31 -10.46
C GLU A 99 21.94 25.38 -11.91
N ASP A 100 21.69 24.35 -12.71
CA ASP A 100 22.03 24.27 -14.13
C ASP A 100 21.04 25.01 -15.06
N GLY A 101 20.01 25.66 -14.49
CA GLY A 101 18.98 26.37 -15.24
C GLY A 101 17.91 25.46 -15.86
N LYS A 102 17.90 24.14 -15.59
CA LYS A 102 16.93 23.20 -16.17
C LYS A 102 15.83 22.81 -15.19
N PHE A 103 14.64 22.62 -15.72
CA PHE A 103 13.49 22.06 -15.02
C PHE A 103 12.94 20.89 -15.84
N LYS A 104 12.87 19.69 -15.25
CA LYS A 104 12.45 18.47 -15.93
C LYS A 104 11.08 18.03 -15.42
N ILE A 105 10.18 17.76 -16.37
CA ILE A 105 8.83 17.26 -16.10
C ILE A 105 8.72 15.88 -16.73
N VAL A 106 8.23 14.90 -15.97
CA VAL A 106 7.80 13.61 -16.48
C VAL A 106 6.27 13.60 -16.46
N GLN A 107 5.66 13.33 -17.61
CA GLN A 107 4.22 13.14 -17.73
C GLN A 107 3.95 11.65 -17.95
N ILE A 108 3.02 11.12 -17.18
CA ILE A 108 2.51 9.75 -17.27
C ILE A 108 1.03 9.89 -17.60
N SER A 109 0.53 9.17 -18.60
CA SER A 109 -0.88 9.18 -18.95
C SER A 109 -1.37 7.77 -19.24
N ASP A 110 -2.68 7.57 -19.07
CA ASP A 110 -3.40 6.39 -19.58
C ASP A 110 -2.77 5.05 -19.17
N THR A 111 -2.28 4.95 -17.93
CA THR A 111 -1.65 3.72 -17.43
C THR A 111 -2.62 2.54 -17.39
N HIS A 112 -3.93 2.81 -17.36
CA HIS A 112 -5.00 1.81 -17.37
C HIS A 112 -4.78 0.66 -16.37
N MET A 113 -4.22 0.98 -15.20
CA MET A 113 -4.02 0.01 -14.11
C MET A 113 -5.34 -0.62 -13.72
N VAL A 114 -5.34 -1.94 -13.60
CA VAL A 114 -6.52 -2.71 -13.16
C VAL A 114 -6.43 -2.99 -11.65
N THR A 115 -7.56 -3.24 -11.01
CA THR A 115 -7.63 -3.53 -9.56
C THR A 115 -7.25 -4.96 -9.20
N VAL A 116 -7.03 -5.79 -10.21
CA VAL A 116 -6.60 -7.19 -10.14
C VAL A 116 -5.45 -7.31 -11.12
N VAL A 117 -4.55 -8.26 -10.87
CA VAL A 117 -3.40 -8.52 -11.75
C VAL A 117 -3.86 -8.79 -13.20
N GLY A 118 -3.66 -7.82 -14.08
CA GLY A 118 -3.84 -7.98 -15.52
C GLY A 118 -2.75 -8.88 -16.13
N VAL A 119 -3.01 -9.45 -17.31
CA VAL A 119 -2.01 -10.22 -18.07
C VAL A 119 -1.47 -9.36 -19.20
N CYS A 120 -0.17 -9.11 -19.21
CA CYS A 120 0.53 -8.50 -20.32
C CYS A 120 0.95 -9.59 -21.32
N LYS A 121 0.61 -9.40 -22.60
CA LYS A 121 0.83 -10.38 -23.68
C LYS A 121 1.77 -9.89 -24.78
N ASP A 122 2.13 -8.64 -24.71
CA ASP A 122 2.74 -7.84 -25.76
C ASP A 122 3.96 -7.06 -25.26
N ALA A 123 4.46 -7.39 -24.06
CA ALA A 123 5.71 -6.84 -23.56
C ALA A 123 6.86 -7.20 -24.51
N ILE A 124 7.72 -6.22 -24.79
CA ILE A 124 8.91 -6.35 -25.62
C ILE A 124 10.15 -5.89 -24.86
N ASP A 125 11.29 -6.52 -25.12
CA ASP A 125 12.57 -6.09 -24.56
C ASP A 125 13.21 -4.93 -25.36
N ALA A 126 14.35 -4.45 -24.87
CA ALA A 126 15.11 -3.36 -25.51
C ALA A 126 15.64 -3.71 -26.92
N HIS A 127 15.59 -4.98 -27.32
CA HIS A 127 15.99 -5.47 -28.63
C HIS A 127 14.78 -5.76 -29.54
N GLY A 128 13.57 -5.45 -29.09
CA GLY A 128 12.32 -5.66 -29.84
C GLY A 128 11.84 -7.12 -29.82
N LYS A 129 12.33 -7.95 -28.90
CA LYS A 129 11.88 -9.34 -28.76
C LYS A 129 10.74 -9.43 -27.75
N ASN A 130 9.71 -10.21 -28.10
CA ASN A 130 8.60 -10.49 -27.20
C ASN A 130 9.09 -11.18 -25.91
N LEU A 131 8.63 -10.66 -24.79
CA LEU A 131 8.77 -11.24 -23.47
C LEU A 131 7.63 -12.25 -23.21
N PRO A 132 7.84 -13.22 -22.31
CA PRO A 132 6.78 -14.14 -21.91
C PRO A 132 5.61 -13.40 -21.25
N GLU A 133 4.42 -14.00 -21.31
CA GLU A 133 3.24 -13.49 -20.59
C GLU A 133 3.57 -13.30 -19.10
N SER A 134 3.14 -12.17 -18.55
CA SER A 134 3.49 -11.74 -17.19
C SER A 134 2.44 -10.76 -16.65
N GLU A 135 2.57 -10.42 -15.38
CA GLU A 135 1.65 -9.54 -14.66
C GLU A 135 1.81 -8.08 -15.15
N ALA A 136 0.73 -7.48 -15.65
CA ALA A 136 0.77 -6.18 -16.34
C ALA A 136 1.06 -4.99 -15.40
N ASP A 137 0.37 -4.92 -14.26
CA ASP A 137 0.51 -3.77 -13.36
C ASP A 137 1.90 -3.71 -12.71
N PRO A 138 2.47 -4.83 -12.18
CA PRO A 138 3.82 -4.81 -11.61
C PRO A 138 4.88 -4.41 -12.63
N LEU A 139 4.74 -4.84 -13.90
CA LEU A 139 5.63 -4.42 -14.97
C LEU A 139 5.56 -2.92 -15.23
N THR A 140 4.34 -2.36 -15.28
CA THR A 140 4.13 -0.93 -15.50
C THR A 140 4.68 -0.10 -14.35
N VAL A 141 4.45 -0.52 -13.10
CA VAL A 141 4.99 0.14 -11.91
C VAL A 141 6.52 0.09 -11.87
N ASP A 142 7.13 -1.06 -12.17
CA ASP A 142 8.59 -1.21 -12.24
C ASP A 142 9.20 -0.34 -13.35
N PHE A 143 8.56 -0.28 -14.52
CA PHE A 143 8.98 0.58 -15.61
C PHE A 143 8.93 2.07 -15.23
N ILE A 144 7.80 2.53 -14.68
CA ILE A 144 7.67 3.92 -14.20
C ILE A 144 8.74 4.22 -13.14
N GLY A 145 8.96 3.32 -12.19
CA GLY A 145 10.00 3.46 -11.16
C GLY A 145 11.39 3.65 -11.76
N LYS A 146 11.78 2.80 -12.71
CA LYS A 146 13.06 2.91 -13.43
C LYS A 146 13.22 4.23 -14.16
N ILE A 147 12.17 4.70 -14.86
CA ILE A 147 12.20 5.99 -15.53
C ILE A 147 12.38 7.13 -14.54
N LEU A 148 11.68 7.12 -13.40
CA LEU A 148 11.81 8.14 -12.37
C LEU A 148 13.21 8.15 -11.73
N ASP A 149 13.83 6.99 -11.51
CA ASP A 149 15.19 6.86 -10.98
C ASP A 149 16.26 7.37 -11.95
N VAL A 150 16.08 7.13 -13.25
CA VAL A 150 16.98 7.61 -14.31
C VAL A 150 16.79 9.10 -14.56
N GLU A 151 15.55 9.54 -14.77
CA GLU A 151 15.26 10.90 -15.20
C GLU A 151 15.39 11.91 -14.06
N LYS A 152 15.07 11.51 -12.82
CA LYS A 152 15.05 12.37 -11.62
C LYS A 152 14.34 13.72 -11.90
N PRO A 153 13.05 13.70 -12.27
CA PRO A 153 12.32 14.90 -12.63
C PRO A 153 12.08 15.82 -11.42
N ASP A 154 11.91 17.11 -11.71
CA ASP A 154 11.53 18.13 -10.72
C ASP A 154 10.01 18.15 -10.48
N LEU A 155 9.22 17.65 -11.44
CA LEU A 155 7.77 17.50 -11.35
C LEU A 155 7.30 16.25 -12.11
N VAL A 156 6.36 15.52 -11.51
CA VAL A 156 5.64 14.43 -12.17
C VAL A 156 4.18 14.83 -12.31
N ILE A 157 3.64 14.68 -13.52
CA ILE A 157 2.21 14.86 -13.82
C ILE A 157 1.65 13.49 -14.22
N HIS A 158 0.51 13.12 -13.67
CA HIS A 158 -0.18 11.88 -13.99
C HIS A 158 -1.62 12.20 -14.41
N GLU A 159 -1.99 11.85 -15.64
CA GLU A 159 -3.32 12.02 -16.22
C GLU A 159 -4.07 10.69 -16.34
#